data_AF-A0A957JN56-F1
#
_entry.id   AF-A0A957JN56-F1
#
_cell.length_a   1.000
_cell.length_b   1.000
_cell.length_c   1.000
_cell.angle_alpha   90.00
_cell.angle_beta   90.00
_cell.angle_gamma   90.00
#
_symmetry.space_group_name_H-M   'P 1'
#
loop_
_entity.id
_entity.type
_entity.pdbx_description
1 polymer ?
#
loop_
_entity_poly.entity_id
_entity_poly.type
_entity_poly.pdbx_seq_one_letter_code
_entity_poly.pdbx_strand_id
1 'polypeptide(L)'
;MATPPKQPVTGRQRTIAIRLQKLTYRFARHWLFIFNLFFLAYAGLPALAPVLMHAGLTTPARLIYTIYSPMCHQMASRSYFLFGEQIAYPRALAGTDLTPIESYMSSIPEFSAASTDPANWGQFLFAARQFIGNGQMGYKTAVCERDLAIYGFVFIGGLVYGAVRQRRKVGPLPLLAFILIGMGPIGLDGFSQLFSQFASTPAFTSLQAIFPLRESTPFLRTFTGAIFGFMLVWLTFPHINEGLK
;
A
#
# COMPACT_ATOMS: atom_id res chain seq x y z
N MET A 1 -23.21 41.10 28.30
CA MET A 1 -22.38 40.40 29.31
C MET A 1 -20.92 40.49 28.86
N ALA A 2 -20.05 41.10 29.66
CA ALA A 2 -18.62 41.19 29.36
C ALA A 2 -17.94 39.85 29.64
N THR A 3 -17.13 39.36 28.68
CA THR A 3 -16.31 38.15 28.86
C THR A 3 -15.32 38.38 30.01
N PRO A 4 -15.28 37.51 31.04
CA PRO A 4 -14.34 37.68 32.15
C PRO A 4 -12.89 37.63 31.64
N PRO A 5 -11.97 38.39 32.25
CA PRO A 5 -10.57 38.43 31.84
C PRO A 5 -9.92 37.05 32.00
N LYS A 6 -9.30 36.56 30.92
CA LYS A 6 -8.55 35.29 30.94
C LYS A 6 -7.41 35.41 31.95
N GLN A 7 -7.46 34.63 33.03
CA GLN A 7 -6.38 34.59 34.00
C GLN A 7 -5.10 34.06 33.33
N PRO A 8 -3.94 34.71 33.52
CA PRO A 8 -2.68 34.23 32.98
C PRO A 8 -2.30 32.89 33.63
N VAL A 9 -2.01 31.91 32.79
CA VAL A 9 -1.56 30.58 33.20
C VAL A 9 -0.15 30.71 33.81
N THR A 10 0.06 30.26 35.05
CA THR A 10 1.35 30.40 35.77
C THR A 10 1.99 29.04 36.10
N GLY A 11 3.26 29.05 36.51
CA GLY A 11 3.99 27.87 36.96
C GLY A 11 4.06 26.73 35.92
N ARG A 12 3.81 25.49 36.37
CA ARG A 12 3.90 24.28 35.54
C ARG A 12 3.00 24.31 34.31
N GLN A 13 1.80 24.89 34.44
CA GLN A 13 0.84 24.99 33.33
C GLN A 13 1.35 25.93 32.23
N ARG A 14 2.00 27.05 32.57
CA ARG A 14 2.67 27.95 31.61
C ARG A 14 3.78 27.24 30.85
N THR A 15 4.62 26.50 31.57
CA THR A 15 5.73 25.74 30.98
C THR A 15 5.23 24.68 30.01
N ILE A 16 4.16 23.96 30.37
CA ILE A 16 3.51 22.98 29.48
C ILE A 16 2.96 23.68 28.24
N ALA A 17 2.24 24.80 28.40
CA ALA A 17 1.70 25.55 27.27
C ALA A 17 2.79 26.03 26.30
N ILE A 18 3.89 26.60 26.80
CA ILE A 18 5.03 27.03 25.99
C ILE A 18 5.67 25.84 25.27
N ARG A 19 5.82 24.69 25.95
CA ARG A 19 6.38 23.48 25.34
C ARG A 19 5.50 22.96 24.21
N LEU A 20 4.17 22.93 24.41
CA LEU A 20 3.21 22.53 23.39
C LEU A 20 3.26 23.48 22.18
N GLN A 21 3.27 24.80 22.41
CA GLN A 21 3.39 25.79 21.32
C GLN A 21 4.68 25.60 20.51
N LYS A 22 5.83 25.39 21.18
CA LYS A 22 7.10 25.13 20.50
C LYS A 22 7.06 23.82 19.69
N LEU A 23 6.41 22.77 20.21
CA LEU A 23 6.25 21.50 19.50
C LEU A 23 5.38 21.67 18.27
N THR A 24 4.22 22.34 18.40
CA THR A 24 3.32 22.64 17.28
C THR A 24 4.02 23.44 16.20
N TYR A 25 4.77 24.48 16.58
CA TYR A 25 5.54 25.28 15.62
C TYR A 25 6.60 24.45 14.89
N ARG A 26 7.36 23.60 15.61
CA ARG A 26 8.34 22.71 14.99
C ARG A 26 7.69 21.72 14.04
N PHE A 27 6.55 21.14 14.42
CA PHE A 27 5.77 20.26 13.55
C PHE A 27 5.32 21.01 12.30
N ALA A 28 4.66 22.16 12.44
CA ALA A 28 4.19 22.97 11.32
C ALA A 28 5.34 23.40 10.38
N ARG A 29 6.53 23.67 10.91
CA ARG A 29 7.70 24.01 10.09
C ARG A 29 8.29 22.81 9.34
N HIS A 30 8.22 21.61 9.91
CA HIS A 30 8.88 20.40 9.38
C HIS A 30 7.90 19.32 8.90
N TRP A 31 6.60 19.62 8.78
CA TRP A 31 5.55 18.65 8.51
C TRP A 31 5.84 17.78 7.28
N LEU A 32 6.32 18.38 6.19
CA LEU A 32 6.60 17.65 4.95
C LEU A 32 7.74 16.66 5.13
N PHE A 33 8.78 17.04 5.86
CA PHE A 33 9.88 16.13 6.18
C PHE A 33 9.38 14.97 7.03
N ILE A 34 8.57 15.26 8.06
CA ILE A 34 7.98 14.24 8.93
C ILE A 34 7.10 13.28 8.12
N PHE A 35 6.28 13.79 7.21
CA PHE A 35 5.40 12.98 6.35
C PHE A 35 6.21 12.12 5.38
N ASN A 36 7.22 12.69 4.71
CA ASN A 36 8.07 11.92 3.82
C ASN A 36 8.86 10.84 4.58
N LEU A 37 9.35 11.14 5.79
CA LEU A 37 10.02 10.15 6.63
C LEU A 37 9.07 9.02 7.04
N PHE A 38 7.83 9.37 7.40
CA PHE A 38 6.78 8.39 7.70
C PHE A 38 6.51 7.48 6.49
N PHE A 39 6.23 8.04 5.31
CA PHE A 39 5.93 7.23 4.12
C PHE A 39 7.15 6.46 3.60
N LEU A 40 8.37 6.99 3.77
CA LEU A 40 9.61 6.25 3.50
C LEU A 40 9.71 5.02 4.41
N ALA A 41 9.47 5.17 5.72
CA ALA A 41 9.47 4.03 6.63
C ALA A 41 8.32 3.06 6.30
N TYR A 42 7.14 3.59 5.98
CA TYR A 42 5.93 2.80 5.74
C TYR A 42 5.98 1.98 4.44
N ALA A 43 6.59 2.51 3.37
CA ALA A 43 6.84 1.77 2.13
C ALA A 43 8.16 0.98 2.16
N GLY A 44 9.18 1.50 2.84
CA GLY A 44 10.51 0.92 2.91
C GLY A 44 10.61 -0.31 3.79
N LEU A 45 9.92 -0.35 4.95
CA LEU A 45 9.95 -1.52 5.83
C LEU A 45 9.41 -2.79 5.14
N PRO A 46 8.27 -2.75 4.44
CA PRO A 46 7.80 -3.93 3.69
C PRO A 46 8.74 -4.41 2.59
N ALA A 47 9.50 -3.49 1.96
CA ALA A 47 10.52 -3.82 0.97
C ALA A 47 11.82 -4.35 1.63
N LEU A 48 12.08 -3.99 2.90
CA LEU A 48 13.21 -4.48 3.69
C LEU A 48 12.97 -5.92 4.19
N ALA A 49 11.73 -6.34 4.41
CA ALA A 49 11.39 -7.70 4.86
C ALA A 49 12.06 -8.81 4.03
N PRO A 50 11.96 -8.83 2.69
CA PRO A 50 12.64 -9.85 1.87
C PRO A 50 14.17 -9.74 1.91
N VAL A 51 14.75 -8.55 2.12
CA VAL A 51 16.20 -8.37 2.32
C VAL A 51 16.65 -9.04 3.61
N LEU A 52 15.91 -8.87 4.69
CA LEU A 52 16.19 -9.52 5.97
C LEU A 52 16.03 -11.05 5.89
N MET A 53 15.01 -11.53 5.16
CA MET A 53 14.85 -12.97 4.90
C MET A 53 16.06 -13.53 4.16
N HIS A 54 16.51 -12.86 3.09
CA HIS A 54 17.67 -13.28 2.31
C HIS A 54 18.97 -13.26 3.12
N ALA A 55 19.12 -12.29 4.03
CA ALA A 55 20.26 -12.20 4.95
C ALA A 55 20.21 -13.21 6.12
N GLY A 56 19.20 -14.09 6.19
CA GLY A 56 19.01 -15.04 7.29
C GLY A 56 18.48 -14.43 8.59
N LEU A 57 18.16 -13.14 8.60
CA LEU A 57 17.58 -12.41 9.74
C LEU A 57 16.06 -12.63 9.78
N THR A 58 15.65 -13.89 9.98
CA THR A 58 14.25 -14.33 9.84
C THR A 58 13.32 -13.74 10.90
N THR A 59 13.76 -13.64 12.16
CA THR A 59 12.95 -13.07 13.25
C THR A 59 12.53 -11.62 12.99
N PRO A 60 13.46 -10.67 12.73
CA PRO A 60 13.05 -9.29 12.44
C PRO A 60 12.28 -9.17 11.12
N ALA A 61 12.55 -10.01 10.11
CA ALA A 61 11.75 -10.05 8.88
C ALA A 61 10.29 -10.43 9.16
N ARG A 62 10.08 -11.52 9.92
CA ARG A 62 8.74 -12.00 10.31
C ARG A 62 7.97 -10.98 11.13
N LEU A 63 8.64 -10.21 11.99
CA LEU A 63 8.02 -9.10 12.70
C LEU A 63 7.42 -8.06 11.73
N ILE A 64 8.14 -7.71 10.65
CA ILE A 64 7.61 -6.80 9.63
C ILE A 64 6.38 -7.42 8.95
N TYR A 65 6.45 -8.68 8.50
CA TYR A 65 5.28 -9.37 7.91
C TYR A 65 4.08 -9.35 8.87
N THR A 66 4.28 -9.62 10.15
CA THR A 66 3.22 -9.60 11.17
C THR A 66 2.60 -8.21 11.34
N ILE A 67 3.42 -7.16 11.48
CA ILE A 67 2.94 -5.78 11.67
C ILE A 67 2.08 -5.31 10.48
N TYR A 68 2.44 -5.70 9.26
CA TYR A 68 1.72 -5.29 8.05
C TYR A 68 0.54 -6.22 7.67
N SER A 69 0.41 -7.39 8.30
CA SER A 69 -0.64 -8.38 8.02
C SER A 69 -2.08 -7.87 8.18
N PRO A 70 -2.42 -6.97 9.13
CA PRO A 70 -3.76 -6.38 9.19
C PRO A 70 -3.99 -5.30 8.12
N MET A 71 -2.92 -4.73 7.56
CA MET A 71 -3.00 -3.62 6.60
C MET A 71 -3.06 -4.13 5.15
N CYS A 72 -2.43 -5.28 4.89
CA CYS A 72 -2.40 -5.93 3.59
C CYS A 72 -2.54 -7.44 3.75
N HIS A 73 -3.20 -8.09 2.80
CA HIS A 73 -3.29 -9.54 2.76
C HIS A 73 -1.97 -10.24 2.36
N GLN A 74 -1.00 -9.51 1.81
CA GLN A 74 0.34 -10.01 1.47
C GLN A 74 0.32 -11.29 0.60
N MET A 75 -0.63 -11.40 -0.32
CA MET A 75 -0.73 -12.59 -1.17
C MET A 75 0.50 -12.68 -2.09
N ALA A 76 1.17 -13.82 -2.11
CA ALA A 76 2.32 -14.08 -2.97
C ALA A 76 2.04 -13.77 -4.44
N SER A 77 0.85 -14.11 -4.96
CA SER A 77 0.46 -13.79 -6.34
C SER A 77 0.22 -12.29 -6.62
N ARG A 78 0.38 -11.43 -5.60
CA ARG A 78 0.12 -9.99 -5.65
C ARG A 78 1.21 -9.16 -5.01
N SER A 79 2.36 -9.75 -4.70
CA SER A 79 3.49 -9.08 -4.06
C SER A 79 4.71 -9.18 -4.96
N TYR A 80 5.56 -8.16 -4.91
CA TYR A 80 6.87 -8.23 -5.53
C TYR A 80 7.76 -9.21 -4.76
N PHE A 81 8.66 -9.88 -5.47
CA PHE A 81 9.68 -10.75 -4.90
C PHE A 81 11.06 -10.17 -5.14
N LEU A 82 11.94 -10.33 -4.17
CA LEU A 82 13.37 -10.04 -4.30
C LEU A 82 14.18 -11.32 -4.12
N PHE A 83 15.34 -11.39 -4.79
CA PHE A 83 16.29 -12.50 -4.70
C PHE A 83 15.77 -13.83 -5.25
N GLY A 84 14.89 -13.78 -6.25
CA GLY A 84 14.36 -14.96 -6.94
C GLY A 84 14.50 -14.89 -8.45
N GLU A 85 13.97 -15.89 -9.14
CA GLU A 85 13.95 -15.99 -10.60
C GLU A 85 13.20 -14.83 -11.30
N GLN A 86 12.12 -14.34 -10.68
CA GLN A 86 11.25 -13.30 -11.22
C GLN A 86 10.91 -12.24 -10.17
N ILE A 87 10.56 -11.04 -10.63
CA ILE A 87 10.13 -9.93 -9.77
C ILE A 87 8.71 -10.10 -9.22
N ALA A 88 7.88 -10.95 -9.85
CA ALA A 88 6.53 -11.26 -9.43
C ALA A 88 6.11 -12.62 -9.99
N TYR A 89 5.18 -13.29 -9.32
CA TYR A 89 4.62 -14.58 -9.72
C TYR A 89 3.09 -14.48 -9.72
N PRO A 90 2.50 -13.77 -10.71
CA PRO A 90 1.05 -13.60 -10.76
C PRO A 90 0.34 -14.94 -11.00
N ARG A 91 -0.99 -14.95 -10.83
CA ARG A 91 -1.81 -16.09 -11.26
C ARG A 91 -1.73 -16.25 -12.77
N ALA A 92 -1.90 -17.47 -13.28
CA ALA A 92 -2.09 -17.72 -14.71
C ALA A 92 -3.25 -16.90 -15.30
N LEU A 93 -4.29 -16.65 -14.49
CA LEU A 93 -5.44 -15.80 -14.82
C LEU A 93 -5.09 -14.34 -15.15
N ALA A 94 -3.91 -13.86 -14.76
CA ALA A 94 -3.46 -12.51 -15.09
C ALA A 94 -3.02 -12.38 -16.56
N GLY A 95 -2.72 -13.49 -17.24
CA GLY A 95 -2.36 -13.49 -18.67
C GLY A 95 -1.08 -12.72 -18.98
N THR A 96 -0.07 -12.80 -18.10
CA THR A 96 1.24 -12.16 -18.30
C THR A 96 2.27 -13.14 -18.85
N ASP A 97 3.37 -12.62 -19.40
CA ASP A 97 4.51 -13.43 -19.86
C ASP A 97 5.37 -14.02 -18.71
N LEU A 98 5.07 -13.66 -17.46
CA LEU A 98 5.73 -14.22 -16.27
C LEU A 98 5.27 -15.66 -16.02
N THR A 99 6.18 -16.53 -15.56
CA THR A 99 5.82 -17.88 -15.12
C THR A 99 4.87 -17.77 -13.92
N PRO A 100 3.64 -18.30 -14.02
CA PRO A 100 2.64 -18.10 -13.00
C PRO A 100 2.96 -18.92 -11.74
N ILE A 101 2.48 -18.46 -10.58
CA ILE A 101 2.71 -19.15 -9.30
C ILE A 101 2.17 -20.59 -9.30
N GLU A 102 1.14 -20.87 -10.10
CA GLU A 102 0.60 -22.21 -10.31
C GLU A 102 1.64 -23.22 -10.78
N SER A 103 2.65 -22.80 -11.56
CA SER A 103 3.75 -23.66 -12.02
C SER A 103 4.68 -24.11 -10.89
N TYR A 104 4.66 -23.42 -9.74
CA TYR A 104 5.49 -23.70 -8.58
C TYR A 104 4.71 -24.36 -7.42
N MET A 105 3.37 -24.43 -7.51
CA MET A 105 2.52 -24.88 -6.40
C MET A 105 2.89 -26.29 -5.91
N SER A 106 3.26 -27.21 -6.80
CA SER A 106 3.61 -28.59 -6.44
C SER A 106 4.88 -28.71 -5.59
N SER A 107 5.77 -27.72 -5.65
CA SER A 107 7.01 -27.68 -4.86
C SER A 107 6.91 -26.84 -3.59
N ILE A 108 5.76 -26.24 -3.31
CA ILE A 108 5.57 -25.34 -2.16
C ILE A 108 4.64 -26.02 -1.15
N PRO A 109 5.11 -26.35 0.07
CA PRO A 109 4.31 -27.02 1.09
C PRO A 109 3.01 -26.28 1.45
N GLU A 110 3.03 -24.94 1.48
CA GLU A 110 1.86 -24.11 1.77
C GLU A 110 0.75 -24.25 0.73
N PHE A 111 1.07 -24.65 -0.51
CA PHE A 111 0.09 -24.89 -1.58
C PHE A 111 -0.36 -26.35 -1.70
N SER A 112 0.07 -27.25 -0.81
CA SER A 112 -0.29 -28.68 -0.86
C SER A 112 -1.78 -28.97 -0.87
N ALA A 113 -2.58 -28.15 -0.19
CA ALA A 113 -4.04 -28.23 -0.15
C ALA A 113 -4.74 -27.16 -1.00
N ALA A 114 -3.99 -26.38 -1.79
CA ALA A 114 -4.56 -25.33 -2.63
C ALA A 114 -4.96 -25.87 -4.01
N SER A 115 -6.00 -25.29 -4.59
CA SER A 115 -6.50 -25.66 -5.91
C SER A 115 -6.46 -24.47 -6.88
N THR A 116 -6.27 -24.77 -8.16
CA THR A 116 -6.40 -23.79 -9.26
C THR A 116 -7.83 -23.63 -9.75
N ASP A 117 -8.74 -24.51 -9.31
CA ASP A 117 -10.17 -24.45 -9.62
C ASP A 117 -10.78 -23.12 -9.15
N PRO A 118 -11.43 -22.35 -10.06
CA PRO A 118 -12.14 -21.13 -9.70
C PRO A 118 -13.13 -21.29 -8.54
N ALA A 119 -13.77 -22.45 -8.39
CA ALA A 119 -14.71 -22.70 -7.29
C ALA A 119 -14.03 -22.75 -5.90
N ASN A 120 -12.71 -23.01 -5.87
CA ASN A 120 -11.91 -23.19 -4.67
C ASN A 120 -10.86 -22.07 -4.47
N TRP A 121 -11.10 -20.89 -5.06
CA TRP A 121 -10.17 -19.75 -5.03
C TRP A 121 -9.73 -19.32 -3.62
N GLY A 122 -10.59 -19.51 -2.61
CA GLY A 122 -10.29 -19.18 -1.21
C GLY A 122 -9.10 -19.97 -0.66
N GLN A 123 -9.01 -21.27 -0.95
CA GLN A 123 -7.89 -22.12 -0.50
C GLN A 123 -6.57 -21.62 -1.07
N PHE A 124 -6.58 -21.22 -2.35
CA PHE A 124 -5.42 -20.61 -2.97
C PHE A 124 -5.01 -19.30 -2.29
N LEU A 125 -5.95 -18.39 -1.97
CA LEU A 125 -5.59 -17.12 -1.34
C LEU A 125 -4.97 -17.29 0.05
N PHE A 126 -5.46 -18.26 0.84
CA PHE A 126 -4.88 -18.56 2.15
C PHE A 126 -3.44 -19.07 2.01
N ALA A 127 -3.20 -20.03 1.11
CA ALA A 127 -1.85 -20.52 0.81
C ALA A 127 -0.92 -19.40 0.33
N ALA A 128 -1.39 -18.56 -0.61
CA ALA A 128 -0.64 -17.42 -1.12
C ALA A 128 -0.33 -16.38 -0.03
N ARG A 129 -1.22 -16.19 0.94
CA ARG A 129 -0.95 -15.33 2.10
C ARG A 129 0.13 -15.92 3.00
N GLN A 130 0.11 -17.23 3.24
CA GLN A 130 1.08 -17.92 4.12
C GLN A 130 2.49 -18.01 3.51
N PHE A 131 2.59 -18.27 2.21
CA PHE A 131 3.87 -18.45 1.54
C PHE A 131 4.71 -17.15 1.54
N ILE A 132 5.81 -17.10 2.29
CA ILE A 132 6.70 -15.92 2.35
C ILE A 132 7.72 -15.91 1.20
N GLY A 133 8.19 -17.09 0.78
CA GLY A 133 9.27 -17.21 -0.20
C GLY A 133 10.19 -18.39 0.10
N ASN A 134 11.08 -18.67 -0.84
CA ASN A 134 12.07 -19.75 -0.76
C ASN A 134 13.31 -19.40 -1.61
N GLY A 135 14.29 -20.31 -1.66
CA GLY A 135 15.53 -20.06 -2.41
C GLY A 135 15.36 -19.93 -3.93
N GLN A 136 14.26 -20.45 -4.49
CA GLN A 136 13.98 -20.37 -5.92
C GLN A 136 13.25 -19.08 -6.28
N MET A 137 12.13 -18.82 -5.59
CA MET A 137 11.27 -17.69 -5.89
C MET A 137 11.74 -16.38 -5.25
N GLY A 138 12.72 -16.45 -4.36
CA GLY A 138 13.08 -15.35 -3.49
C GLY A 138 12.03 -15.12 -2.40
N TYR A 139 12.00 -13.91 -1.84
CA TYR A 139 11.09 -13.54 -0.77
C TYR A 139 10.18 -12.39 -1.17
N LYS A 140 8.89 -12.49 -0.82
CA LYS A 140 7.89 -11.47 -1.16
C LYS A 140 8.02 -10.23 -0.29
N THR A 141 7.61 -9.07 -0.78
CA THR A 141 7.43 -7.87 0.05
C THR A 141 6.31 -8.07 1.08
N ALA A 142 6.41 -7.42 2.24
CA ALA A 142 5.40 -7.54 3.31
C ALA A 142 4.09 -6.79 3.04
N VAL A 143 3.88 -6.31 1.82
CA VAL A 143 2.63 -5.73 1.30
C VAL A 143 2.49 -6.10 -0.18
N CYS A 144 1.31 -5.87 -0.76
CA CYS A 144 1.05 -6.13 -2.17
C CYS A 144 1.67 -5.05 -3.08
N GLU A 145 1.80 -5.37 -4.36
CA GLU A 145 2.29 -4.48 -5.43
C GLU A 145 1.53 -3.15 -5.44
N ARG A 146 0.20 -3.20 -5.26
CA ARG A 146 -0.68 -2.03 -5.25
C ARG A 146 -0.40 -1.12 -4.04
N ASP A 147 -0.34 -1.68 -2.84
CA ASP A 147 -0.07 -0.93 -1.61
C ASP A 147 1.33 -0.32 -1.64
N LEU A 148 2.33 -1.11 -2.05
CA LEU A 148 3.70 -0.61 -2.21
C LEU A 148 3.75 0.57 -3.18
N ALA A 149 3.03 0.48 -4.31
CA ALA A 149 2.93 1.56 -5.27
C ALA A 149 2.22 2.80 -4.70
N ILE A 150 1.10 2.63 -3.98
CA ILE A 150 0.39 3.76 -3.34
C ILE A 150 1.33 4.51 -2.40
N TYR A 151 1.90 3.82 -1.41
CA TYR A 151 2.72 4.48 -0.38
C TYR A 151 4.05 4.97 -0.94
N GLY A 152 4.65 4.23 -1.87
CA GLY A 152 5.86 4.65 -2.59
C GLY A 152 5.63 5.92 -3.40
N PHE A 153 4.51 6.03 -4.12
CA PHE A 153 4.19 7.24 -4.90
C PHE A 153 3.65 8.39 -4.05
N VAL A 154 3.10 8.15 -2.85
CA VAL A 154 2.89 9.21 -1.86
C VAL A 154 4.23 9.78 -1.40
N PHE A 155 5.22 8.94 -1.10
CA PHE A 155 6.57 9.39 -0.74
C PHE A 155 7.22 10.18 -1.89
N ILE A 156 7.26 9.62 -3.11
CA ILE A 156 7.80 10.29 -4.30
C ILE A 156 7.05 11.60 -4.57
N GLY A 157 5.72 11.57 -4.53
CA GLY A 157 4.89 12.75 -4.70
C GLY A 157 5.19 13.82 -3.67
N GLY A 158 5.43 13.44 -2.41
CA GLY A 158 5.83 14.36 -1.35
C GLY A 158 7.21 14.98 -1.55
N LEU A 159 8.18 14.24 -2.10
CA LEU A 159 9.48 14.79 -2.52
C LEU A 159 9.31 15.82 -3.65
N VAL A 160 8.55 15.45 -4.69
CA VAL A 160 8.29 16.32 -5.85
C VAL A 160 7.52 17.57 -5.42
N TYR A 161 6.48 17.43 -4.59
CA TYR A 161 5.76 18.55 -4.01
C TYR A 161 6.70 19.48 -3.23
N GLY A 162 7.61 18.92 -2.43
CA GLY A 162 8.63 19.66 -1.71
C GLY A 162 9.53 20.49 -2.60
N ALA A 163 9.97 19.94 -3.73
CA ALA A 163 10.79 20.65 -4.71
C ALA A 163 9.99 21.74 -5.46
N VAL A 164 8.75 21.44 -5.86
CA VAL A 164 7.91 22.37 -6.63
C VAL A 164 7.43 23.54 -5.79
N ARG A 165 7.02 23.31 -4.53
CA ARG A 165 6.50 24.35 -3.64
C ARG A 165 7.53 25.41 -3.25
N GLN A 166 8.83 25.08 -3.37
CA GLN A 166 9.92 26.05 -3.15
C GLN A 166 10.01 27.07 -4.28
N ARG A 167 9.56 26.72 -5.49
CA ARG A 167 9.66 27.56 -6.69
C ARG A 167 8.38 28.29 -7.05
N ARG A 168 7.22 27.71 -6.70
CA ARG A 168 5.90 28.28 -7.04
C ARG A 168 4.85 27.90 -6.01
N LYS A 169 3.79 28.70 -5.92
CA LYS A 169 2.58 28.32 -5.18
C LYS A 169 1.94 27.11 -5.86
N VAL A 170 1.69 26.05 -5.10
CA VAL A 170 1.00 24.84 -5.56
C VAL A 170 -0.41 24.85 -4.99
N GLY A 171 -1.42 24.85 -5.87
CA GLY A 171 -2.82 24.71 -5.48
C GLY A 171 -3.25 23.24 -5.40
N PRO A 172 -4.34 22.93 -4.68
CA PRO A 172 -4.87 21.59 -4.60
C PRO A 172 -5.43 21.12 -5.96
N LEU A 173 -5.25 19.84 -6.25
CA LEU A 173 -5.91 19.19 -7.36
C LEU A 173 -7.45 19.24 -7.18
N PRO A 174 -8.24 19.55 -8.22
CA PRO A 174 -9.70 19.47 -8.15
C PRO A 174 -10.17 18.07 -7.73
N LEU A 175 -11.10 17.99 -6.79
CA LEU A 175 -11.61 16.71 -6.27
C LEU A 175 -12.14 15.81 -7.37
N LEU A 176 -12.83 16.37 -8.37
CA LEU A 176 -13.34 15.58 -9.50
C LEU A 176 -12.21 14.94 -10.33
N ALA A 177 -11.09 15.64 -10.55
CA ALA A 177 -9.94 15.07 -11.23
C ALA A 177 -9.33 13.93 -10.41
N PHE A 178 -9.28 14.06 -9.08
CA PHE A 178 -8.87 12.96 -8.20
C PHE A 178 -9.83 11.77 -8.28
N ILE A 179 -11.14 11.99 -8.26
CA ILE A 179 -12.13 10.90 -8.37
C ILE A 179 -11.98 10.17 -9.70
N LEU A 180 -11.91 10.90 -10.82
CA LEU A 180 -11.91 10.28 -12.14
C LEU A 180 -10.58 9.61 -12.50
N ILE A 181 -9.45 10.25 -12.19
CA ILE A 181 -8.13 9.78 -12.64
C ILE A 181 -7.38 9.08 -11.51
N GLY A 182 -7.48 9.57 -10.27
CA GLY A 182 -6.84 8.98 -9.10
C GLY A 182 -7.55 7.72 -8.61
N MET A 183 -8.85 7.85 -8.29
CA MET A 183 -9.67 6.76 -7.77
C MET A 183 -10.27 5.87 -8.85
N GLY A 184 -10.63 6.43 -10.00
CA GLY A 184 -11.30 5.70 -11.09
C GLY A 184 -10.57 4.43 -11.50
N PRO A 185 -9.31 4.49 -11.97
CA PRO A 185 -8.58 3.31 -12.44
C PRO A 185 -8.36 2.25 -11.36
N ILE A 186 -7.92 2.63 -10.16
CA ILE A 186 -7.72 1.71 -9.04
C ILE A 186 -9.04 1.11 -8.54
N GLY A 187 -10.10 1.90 -8.55
CA GLY A 187 -11.46 1.50 -8.19
C GLY A 187 -12.02 0.50 -9.18
N LEU A 188 -11.93 0.76 -10.48
CA LEU A 188 -12.38 -0.16 -11.53
C LEU A 188 -11.60 -1.48 -11.49
N ASP A 189 -10.27 -1.41 -11.33
CA ASP A 189 -9.44 -2.60 -11.21
C ASP A 189 -9.77 -3.40 -9.93
N GLY A 190 -9.70 -2.77 -8.76
CA GLY A 190 -10.00 -3.43 -7.49
C GLY A 190 -11.43 -3.99 -7.42
N PHE A 191 -12.42 -3.21 -7.88
CA PHE A 191 -13.82 -3.60 -7.90
C PHE A 191 -14.06 -4.80 -8.81
N SER A 192 -13.62 -4.75 -10.07
CA SER A 192 -13.84 -5.88 -10.98
C SER A 192 -13.10 -7.15 -10.55
N GLN A 193 -11.92 -7.02 -9.91
CA GLN A 193 -11.22 -8.17 -9.35
C GLN A 193 -11.98 -8.77 -8.14
N LEU A 194 -12.46 -7.94 -7.21
CA LEU A 194 -13.23 -8.36 -6.04
C LEU A 194 -14.56 -9.02 -6.44
N PHE A 195 -15.31 -8.39 -7.35
CA PHE A 195 -16.60 -8.91 -7.80
C PHE A 195 -16.43 -10.23 -8.56
N SER A 196 -15.36 -10.39 -9.33
CA SER A 196 -15.07 -11.66 -10.00
C SER A 196 -14.81 -12.81 -9.01
N GLN A 197 -14.18 -12.54 -7.86
CA GLN A 197 -13.99 -13.54 -6.80
C GLN A 197 -15.31 -13.90 -6.12
N PHE A 198 -16.13 -12.89 -5.83
CA PHE A 198 -17.45 -13.10 -5.23
C PHE A 198 -18.38 -13.92 -6.15
N ALA A 199 -18.43 -13.58 -7.44
CA ALA A 199 -19.21 -14.30 -8.45
C ALA A 199 -18.73 -15.74 -8.67
N SER A 200 -17.48 -16.05 -8.33
CA SER A 200 -16.91 -17.40 -8.43
C SER A 200 -17.22 -18.30 -7.22
N THR A 201 -17.95 -17.81 -6.23
CA THR A 201 -18.38 -18.63 -5.10
C THR A 201 -19.61 -19.48 -5.47
N PRO A 202 -19.77 -20.69 -4.90
CA PRO A 202 -20.89 -21.58 -5.24
C PRO A 202 -22.28 -20.95 -5.13
N ALA A 203 -22.46 -20.00 -4.20
CA ALA A 203 -23.71 -19.28 -3.97
C ALA A 203 -24.10 -18.31 -5.10
N PHE A 204 -23.15 -17.87 -5.94
CA PHE A 204 -23.34 -16.82 -6.94
C PHE A 204 -22.88 -17.23 -8.35
N THR A 205 -22.82 -18.53 -8.63
CA THR A 205 -22.36 -19.08 -9.92
C THR A 205 -23.10 -18.52 -11.14
N SER A 206 -24.36 -18.11 -11.00
CA SER A 206 -25.12 -17.43 -12.05
C SER A 206 -24.51 -16.09 -12.49
N LEU A 207 -23.77 -15.41 -11.61
CA LEU A 207 -23.08 -14.15 -11.92
C LEU A 207 -21.72 -14.37 -12.61
N GLN A 208 -21.19 -15.59 -12.61
CA GLN A 208 -19.88 -15.90 -13.21
C GLN A 208 -19.86 -15.67 -14.73
N ALA A 209 -21.00 -15.81 -15.42
CA ALA A 209 -21.12 -15.50 -16.84
C ALA A 209 -20.94 -14.00 -17.15
N ILE A 210 -21.23 -13.13 -16.18
CA ILE A 210 -21.12 -11.67 -16.31
C ILE A 210 -19.80 -11.17 -15.75
N PHE A 211 -19.33 -11.77 -14.66
CA PHE A 211 -18.09 -11.44 -13.96
C PHE A 211 -17.17 -12.67 -13.88
N PRO A 212 -16.51 -13.05 -14.99
CA PRO A 212 -15.59 -14.17 -14.98
C PRO A 212 -14.42 -13.88 -14.04
N LEU A 213 -13.93 -14.92 -13.35
CA LEU A 213 -12.80 -14.82 -12.43
C LEU A 213 -11.61 -14.19 -13.14
N ARG A 214 -11.11 -13.08 -12.60
CA ARG A 214 -9.95 -12.38 -13.17
C ARG A 214 -8.94 -12.03 -12.08
N GLU A 215 -7.69 -11.90 -12.49
CA GLU A 215 -6.60 -11.42 -11.63
C GLU A 215 -5.95 -10.20 -12.28
N SER A 216 -5.70 -9.13 -11.51
CA SER A 216 -4.99 -7.95 -12.04
C SER A 216 -3.51 -8.27 -12.26
N THR A 217 -2.92 -7.71 -13.32
CA THR A 217 -1.49 -7.86 -13.60
C THR A 217 -0.64 -7.04 -12.61
N PRO A 218 0.63 -7.42 -12.37
CA PRO A 218 1.56 -6.62 -11.55
C PRO A 218 1.69 -5.17 -12.05
N PHE A 219 1.72 -4.99 -13.38
CA PHE A 219 1.76 -3.67 -13.99
C PHE A 219 0.50 -2.86 -13.65
N LEU A 220 -0.70 -3.41 -13.84
CA LEU A 220 -1.95 -2.68 -13.62
C LEU A 220 -2.09 -2.27 -12.14
N ARG A 221 -1.75 -3.16 -11.21
CA ARG A 221 -1.75 -2.87 -9.76
C ARG A 221 -0.80 -1.72 -9.42
N THR A 222 0.39 -1.75 -10.00
CA THR A 222 1.42 -0.75 -9.75
C THR A 222 1.06 0.58 -10.36
N PHE A 223 0.61 0.58 -11.62
CA PHE A 223 0.23 1.78 -12.35
C PHE A 223 -0.96 2.49 -11.69
N THR A 224 -2.03 1.76 -11.38
CA THR A 224 -3.21 2.33 -10.72
C THR A 224 -2.89 2.81 -9.30
N GLY A 225 -2.09 2.06 -8.54
CA GLY A 225 -1.60 2.47 -7.22
C GLY A 225 -0.73 3.72 -7.27
N ALA A 226 0.17 3.81 -8.25
CA ALA A 226 1.05 4.95 -8.45
C ALA A 226 0.28 6.24 -8.76
N ILE A 227 -0.69 6.18 -9.69
CA ILE A 227 -1.55 7.32 -10.02
C ILE A 227 -2.32 7.76 -8.78
N PHE A 228 -2.97 6.82 -8.07
CA PHE A 228 -3.73 7.14 -6.86
C PHE A 228 -2.86 7.82 -5.81
N GLY A 229 -1.72 7.21 -5.44
CA GLY A 229 -0.82 7.72 -4.42
C GLY A 229 -0.25 9.10 -4.76
N PHE A 230 0.18 9.30 -6.01
CA PHE A 230 0.70 10.59 -6.46
C PHE A 230 -0.38 11.67 -6.46
N MET A 231 -1.58 11.39 -6.99
CA MET A 231 -2.67 12.37 -7.02
C MET A 231 -3.20 12.68 -5.62
N LEU A 232 -3.16 11.73 -4.69
CA LEU A 232 -3.53 11.95 -3.29
C LEU A 232 -2.65 13.04 -2.65
N VAL A 233 -1.36 13.08 -2.98
CA VAL A 233 -0.45 14.16 -2.53
C VAL A 233 -0.92 15.51 -3.05
N TRP A 234 -1.21 15.63 -4.35
CA TRP A 234 -1.66 16.91 -4.92
C TRP A 234 -3.05 17.33 -4.44
N LEU A 235 -3.91 16.39 -4.07
CA LEU A 235 -5.17 16.70 -3.42
C LEU A 235 -4.96 17.22 -2.00
N THR A 236 -4.08 16.61 -1.21
CA THR A 236 -4.04 16.83 0.26
C THR A 236 -2.95 17.79 0.73
N PHE A 237 -1.74 17.71 0.17
CA PHE A 237 -0.57 18.45 0.68
C PHE A 237 -0.70 19.97 0.53
N PRO A 238 -1.31 20.53 -0.54
CA PRO A 238 -1.61 21.96 -0.62
C PRO A 238 -2.51 22.43 0.52
N HIS A 239 -3.59 21.69 0.83
CA HIS A 239 -4.51 22.03 1.93
C HIS A 239 -3.79 21.99 3.30
N ILE A 240 -2.99 20.95 3.55
CA ILE A 240 -2.19 20.85 4.78
C ILE A 240 -1.22 22.03 4.87
N ASN A 241 -0.57 22.38 3.77
CA ASN A 241 0.37 23.50 3.73
C ASN A 241 -0.29 24.85 3.98
N GLU A 242 -1.53 25.05 3.56
CA GLU A 242 -2.30 26.26 3.85
C GLU A 242 -2.80 26.29 5.30
N GLY A 243 -3.23 25.16 5.85
CA GLY A 243 -3.69 25.06 7.24
C GLY A 243 -2.58 25.10 8.31
N LEU A 244 -1.32 24.85 7.92
CA LEU A 244 -0.15 24.92 8.81
C LEU A 244 0.64 26.23 8.70
N LYS A 245 0.23 27.16 7.84
CA LYS A 245 0.73 28.54 7.83
C LYS A 245 0.14 29.33 8.99
#